data_AF-A0A4V6E1W2-F1
#
_entry.id   AF-A0A4V6E1W2-F1
#
_cell.length_a   1.000
_cell.length_b   1.000
_cell.length_c   1.000
_cell.angle_alpha   90.00
_cell.angle_beta   90.00
_cell.angle_gamma   90.00
#
_symmetry.space_group_name_H-M   'P 1'
#
loop_
_entity.id
_entity.type
_entity.pdbx_description
1 polymer ?
#
loop_
_entity_poly.entity_id
_entity_poly.type
_entity_poly.pdbx_seq_one_letter_code
_entity_poly.pdbx_strand_id
1 'polypeptide(L)'
;MSTDSEPLEVWCAGSDWCPITTTATLIGKKWHPVVIHRLLENGPLGFNALKEEVDGISGKVQSDVLEDLEEHGFINRTVVSEKPFRVEYS
;
A
#
# COMPACT_ATOMS: atom_id res chain seq x y z
N MET A 1 -20.88 -16.61 1.13
CA MET A 1 -20.50 -15.19 0.98
C MET A 1 -19.31 -15.19 0.05
N SER A 2 -19.58 -14.95 -1.22
CA SER A 2 -18.59 -15.04 -2.30
C SER A 2 -17.59 -13.89 -2.14
N THR A 3 -16.32 -14.21 -1.92
CA THR A 3 -15.22 -13.30 -2.21
C THR A 3 -15.07 -13.28 -3.72
N ASP A 4 -15.78 -12.35 -4.37
CA ASP A 4 -15.60 -12.03 -5.78
C ASP A 4 -14.28 -11.25 -5.91
N SER A 5 -13.18 -11.99 -5.92
CA SER A 5 -11.89 -11.47 -6.40
C SER A 5 -11.89 -11.63 -7.91
N GLU A 6 -12.56 -10.71 -8.60
CA GLU A 6 -12.50 -10.66 -10.07
C GLU A 6 -11.03 -10.50 -10.50
N PRO A 7 -10.52 -11.35 -11.41
CA PRO A 7 -9.15 -11.26 -11.86
C PRO A 7 -8.92 -9.93 -12.58
N LEU A 8 -7.91 -9.18 -12.12
CA LEU A 8 -7.50 -7.92 -12.74
C LEU A 8 -7.16 -8.13 -14.23
N GLU A 9 -7.66 -7.26 -15.12
CA GLU A 9 -7.36 -7.33 -16.56
C GLU A 9 -5.84 -7.36 -16.81
N VAL A 10 -5.39 -8.35 -17.60
CA VAL A 10 -3.97 -8.58 -17.88
C VAL A 10 -3.60 -8.26 -19.32
N TRP A 11 -2.39 -7.72 -19.51
CA TRP A 11 -1.85 -7.31 -20.82
C TRP A 11 -0.92 -8.38 -21.42
N CYS A 12 -0.82 -9.55 -20.78
CA CYS A 12 -0.04 -10.68 -21.23
C CYS A 12 -0.87 -11.55 -22.19
N ALA A 13 -0.34 -11.87 -23.37
CA ALA A 13 -1.02 -12.74 -24.33
C ALA A 13 -1.13 -14.18 -23.80
N GLY A 14 -2.36 -14.70 -23.71
CA GLY A 14 -2.62 -16.15 -23.56
C GLY A 14 -2.92 -16.67 -22.15
N SER A 15 -3.19 -15.80 -21.16
CA SER A 15 -3.56 -16.23 -19.80
C SER A 15 -4.56 -15.27 -19.16
N ASP A 16 -5.56 -15.81 -18.46
CA ASP A 16 -6.54 -15.04 -17.68
C ASP A 16 -5.92 -14.36 -16.44
N TRP A 17 -4.68 -14.70 -16.10
CA TRP A 17 -3.92 -14.16 -14.97
C TRP A 17 -2.43 -14.11 -15.29
N CYS A 18 -1.78 -12.98 -14.98
CA CYS A 18 -0.37 -12.72 -15.25
C CYS A 18 0.24 -12.00 -14.03
N PRO A 19 1.14 -12.65 -13.27
CA PRO A 19 1.71 -12.06 -12.05
C PRO A 19 2.33 -10.68 -12.27
N ILE A 20 3.01 -10.50 -13.40
CA ILE A 20 3.63 -9.21 -13.76
C ILE A 20 2.58 -8.13 -13.93
N THR A 21 1.50 -8.38 -14.69
CA THR A 21 0.46 -7.37 -14.86
C THR A 21 -0.29 -7.12 -13.56
N THR A 22 -0.61 -8.16 -12.77
CA THR A 22 -1.25 -8.00 -11.45
C THR A 22 -0.40 -7.11 -10.54
N THR A 23 0.90 -7.39 -10.39
CA THR A 23 1.80 -6.57 -9.57
C THR A 23 1.93 -5.16 -10.12
N ALA A 24 2.06 -5.00 -11.44
CA ALA A 24 2.15 -3.68 -12.06
C ALA A 24 0.87 -2.85 -11.87
N THR A 25 -0.30 -3.47 -11.92
CA THR A 25 -1.59 -2.82 -11.67
C THR A 25 -1.73 -2.36 -10.23
N LEU A 26 -1.23 -3.15 -9.26
CA LEU A 26 -1.27 -2.79 -7.85
C LEU A 26 -0.23 -1.72 -7.49
N ILE A 27 1.05 -1.98 -7.75
CA ILE A 27 2.13 -1.04 -7.45
C ILE A 27 2.01 0.23 -8.29
N GLY A 28 1.50 0.15 -9.52
CA GLY A 28 1.36 1.29 -10.43
C GLY A 28 0.28 2.30 -10.05
N LYS A 29 -0.57 2.02 -9.04
CA LYS A 29 -1.55 2.99 -8.53
C LYS A 29 -0.83 4.24 -8.03
N LYS A 30 -1.47 5.40 -8.20
CA LYS A 30 -0.90 6.68 -7.73
C LYS A 30 -0.61 6.58 -6.23
N TRP A 31 0.56 7.06 -5.83
CA TRP A 31 1.12 7.07 -4.47
C TRP A 31 1.71 5.74 -3.96
N HIS A 32 1.27 4.58 -4.42
CA HIS A 32 1.80 3.29 -3.97
C HIS A 32 3.33 3.19 -4.04
N PRO A 33 3.99 3.49 -5.19
CA PRO A 33 5.45 3.39 -5.28
C PRO A 33 6.15 4.38 -4.37
N VAL A 34 5.57 5.57 -4.19
CA VAL A 34 6.17 6.64 -3.38
C VAL A 34 6.09 6.28 -1.90
N VAL A 35 4.95 5.78 -1.44
CA VAL A 35 4.75 5.31 -0.06
C VAL A 35 5.71 4.17 0.25
N ILE A 36 5.74 3.13 -0.59
CA ILE A 36 6.67 1.99 -0.43
C ILE A 36 8.12 2.48 -0.39
N HIS A 37 8.50 3.35 -1.34
CA HIS A 37 9.86 3.88 -1.40
C HIS A 37 10.25 4.63 -0.11
N ARG A 38 9.37 5.46 0.44
CA ARG A 38 9.65 6.20 1.68
C ARG A 38 9.77 5.30 2.90
N LEU A 39 8.98 4.24 2.99
CA LEU A 39 9.11 3.23 4.05
C LEU A 39 10.43 2.44 3.92
N LEU A 40 10.86 2.14 2.69
CA LEU A 40 12.15 1.48 2.45
C LEU A 40 13.35 2.39 2.77
N GLU A 41 13.25 3.70 2.50
CA GLU A 41 14.34 4.65 2.80
C GLU A 41 14.44 5.02 4.27
N ASN A 42 13.30 5.29 4.92
CA ASN A 42 13.27 5.84 6.27
C ASN A 42 13.03 4.77 7.36
N GLY A 43 12.67 3.54 6.96
CA GLY A 43 12.24 2.49 7.88
C GLY A 43 10.77 2.69 8.31
N PRO A 44 10.36 2.02 9.42
CA PRO A 44 8.99 2.12 9.90
C PRO A 44 8.60 3.55 10.28
N LEU A 45 7.45 4.01 9.79
CA LEU A 45 6.95 5.36 10.05
C LEU A 45 5.50 5.34 10.53
N GLY A 46 5.17 6.24 11.45
CA GLY A 46 3.79 6.54 11.81
C GLY A 46 3.08 7.34 10.71
N PHE A 47 1.74 7.36 10.75
CA PHE A 47 0.90 8.00 9.71
C PHE A 47 1.32 9.44 9.37
N ASN A 48 1.47 10.30 10.39
CA ASN A 48 1.82 11.71 10.16
C ASN A 48 3.25 11.88 9.65
N ALA A 49 4.20 11.10 10.16
CA ALA A 49 5.60 11.17 9.70
C ALA A 49 5.71 10.74 8.24
N LEU A 50 5.04 9.66 7.86
CA LEU A 50 4.99 9.23 6.46
C LEU A 50 4.29 10.26 5.56
N LYS A 51 3.32 11.01 6.09
CA LYS A 51 2.63 12.05 5.33
C LYS A 51 3.56 13.22 5.00
N GLU A 52 4.44 13.57 5.94
CA GLU A 52 5.45 14.62 5.74
C GLU A 52 6.48 14.22 4.68
N GLU A 53 6.79 12.91 4.57
CA GLU A 53 7.70 12.35 3.56
C GLU A 53 7.09 12.22 2.15
N VAL A 54 5.75 12.26 2.05
CA VAL A 54 5.00 12.10 0.79
C VAL A 54 4.27 13.41 0.47
N ASP A 55 5.01 14.39 -0.04
CA ASP A 55 4.47 15.73 -0.34
C ASP A 55 3.23 15.69 -1.26
N GLY A 56 2.23 16.49 -0.91
CA GLY A 56 0.99 16.64 -1.68
C GLY A 56 -0.06 15.53 -1.49
N ILE A 57 0.18 14.48 -0.70
CA ILE A 57 -0.86 13.49 -0.38
C ILE A 57 -1.83 14.03 0.67
N SER A 58 -3.13 13.87 0.44
CA SER A 58 -4.13 14.19 1.46
C SER A 58 -4.17 13.08 2.52
N GLY A 59 -4.58 13.40 3.75
CA GLY A 59 -4.71 12.38 4.80
C GLY A 59 -5.70 11.28 4.43
N LYS A 60 -6.82 11.62 3.78
CA LYS A 60 -7.76 10.61 3.30
C LYS A 60 -7.11 9.66 2.28
N VAL A 61 -6.44 10.22 1.27
CA VAL A 61 -5.80 9.41 0.22
C VAL A 61 -4.68 8.55 0.80
N GLN A 62 -3.92 9.05 1.77
CA GLN A 62 -2.90 8.25 2.45
C GLN A 62 -3.51 7.07 3.22
N SER A 63 -4.63 7.28 3.90
CA SER A 63 -5.36 6.20 4.58
C SER A 63 -5.80 5.12 3.59
N ASP A 64 -6.43 5.53 2.49
CA ASP A 64 -6.92 4.62 1.44
C ASP A 64 -5.74 3.84 0.79
N VAL A 65 -4.58 4.49 0.61
CA VAL A 65 -3.36 3.87 0.07
C VAL A 65 -2.75 2.86 1.05
N LEU A 66 -2.64 3.21 2.33
CA LEU A 66 -2.08 2.31 3.35
C LEU A 66 -2.95 1.07 3.54
N GLU A 67 -4.28 1.23 3.54
CA GLU A 67 -5.24 0.12 3.58
C GLU A 67 -5.05 -0.81 2.37
N ASP A 68 -5.05 -0.28 1.15
CA ASP A 68 -4.87 -1.11 -0.06
C ASP A 68 -3.49 -1.80 -0.10
N LEU A 69 -2.42 -1.13 0.35
CA LEU A 69 -1.09 -1.74 0.44
C LEU A 69 -1.01 -2.83 1.52
N GLU A 70 -1.66 -2.64 2.67
CA GLU A 70 -1.71 -3.61 3.76
C GLU A 70 -2.53 -4.85 3.34
N GLU A 71 -3.69 -4.64 2.71
CA GLU A 71 -4.55 -5.72 2.21
C GLU A 71 -3.85 -6.61 1.18
N HIS A 72 -3.03 -6.02 0.30
CA HIS A 72 -2.26 -6.76 -0.70
C HIS A 72 -0.88 -7.24 -0.18
N GLY A 73 -0.57 -7.01 1.09
CA GLY A 73 0.64 -7.52 1.75
C GLY A 73 1.94 -6.81 1.35
N PHE A 74 1.86 -5.59 0.82
CA PHE A 74 3.04 -4.78 0.49
C PHE A 74 3.65 -4.09 1.71
N ILE A 75 2.85 -3.79 2.73
CA ILE A 75 3.28 -3.17 3.98
C ILE A 75 2.67 -3.89 5.18
N ASN A 76 3.28 -3.74 6.34
CA ASN A 76 2.75 -4.22 7.61
C ASN A 76 2.43 -3.06 8.54
N ARG A 77 1.26 -3.10 9.18
CA ARG A 77 0.88 -2.17 10.25
C ARG A 77 1.13 -2.80 11.61
N THR A 78 2.00 -2.18 12.41
CA THR A 78 2.36 -2.68 13.74
C THR A 78 1.96 -1.69 14.83
N VAL A 79 1.36 -2.18 15.92
CA VAL A 79 1.12 -1.37 17.13
C VAL A 79 2.41 -1.31 17.94
N VAL A 80 2.98 -0.11 18.09
CA VAL A 80 4.26 0.10 18.79
C VAL A 80 4.08 0.61 20.22
N SER A 81 2.90 1.14 20.56
CA SER A 81 2.51 1.46 21.93
C SER A 81 0.99 1.43 22.06
N GLU A 82 0.47 0.91 23.16
CA GLU A 82 -0.96 0.95 23.48
C GLU A 82 -1.34 2.20 24.29
N LYS A 83 -0.36 2.89 24.89
CA LYS A 83 -0.57 4.07 25.76
C LYS A 83 0.58 5.08 25.63
N PRO A 84 0.39 6.23 24.94
CA PRO A 84 -0.71 6.49 24.00
C PRO A 84 -0.68 5.52 22.81
N PHE A 85 -1.83 5.20 22.24
CA PHE A 85 -1.93 4.28 21.10
C PHE A 85 -1.14 4.83 19.91
N ARG A 86 -0.16 4.06 19.41
CA ARG A 86 0.70 4.42 18.28
C ARG A 86 0.90 3.22 17.38
N VAL A 87 0.89 3.48 16.08
CA VAL A 87 1.16 2.49 15.05
C VAL A 87 2.20 3.00 14.07
N GLU A 88 2.94 2.06 13.50
CA GLU A 88 3.91 2.29 12.44
C GLU A 88 3.63 1.36 11.27
N TYR A 89 4.00 1.81 10.09
CA TYR A 89 3.92 1.08 8.83
C TYR A 89 5.33 0.77 8.37
N SER A 90 5.57 -0.43 7.86
CA SER A 90 6.88 -0.92 7.39
C SER A 90 6.76 -1.76 6.14
#